data_AF-A0A1Q8QP78-F1
#
_entry.id   AF-A0A1Q8QP78-F1
#
_cell.length_a   1.000
_cell.length_b   1.000
_cell.length_c   1.000
_cell.angle_alpha   90.00
_cell.angle_beta   90.00
_cell.angle_gamma   90.00
#
_symmetry.space_group_name_H-M   'P 1'
#
loop_
_entity.id
_entity.type
_entity.pdbx_description
1 polymer ?
#
loop_
_entity_poly.entity_id
_entity_poly.type
_entity_poly.pdbx_seq_one_letter_code
_entity_poly.pdbx_strand_id
1 'polypeptide(L)' 'MGGNQKVLKSGLAFSVEPGVYLPGKFGVRIEDIVIVTESGPVRLNTAQRELIES' A
#
# COMPACT_ATOMS: atom_id res chain seq x y z
N MET A 1 -12.52 -17.05 3.68
CA MET A 1 -11.64 -16.08 2.99
C MET A 1 -11.18 -16.70 1.69
N GLY A 2 -11.39 -16.05 0.55
CA GLY A 2 -10.86 -16.46 -0.75
C GLY A 2 -9.96 -15.33 -1.25
N GLY A 3 -8.64 -15.52 -1.17
CA GLY A 3 -7.68 -14.52 -1.66
C GLY A 3 -7.71 -14.39 -3.19
N ASN A 4 -7.09 -13.33 -3.70
CA ASN A 4 -6.86 -13.20 -5.13
C ASN A 4 -5.68 -14.08 -5.57
N GLN A 5 -5.88 -14.95 -6.54
CA GLN A 5 -4.84 -15.84 -7.08
C GLN A 5 -4.09 -15.24 -8.28
N LYS A 6 -4.39 -14.00 -8.67
CA LYS A 6 -3.73 -13.34 -9.79
C LYS A 6 -2.23 -13.16 -9.51
N VAL A 7 -1.42 -13.80 -10.34
CA VAL A 7 0.05 -13.65 -10.32
C VAL A 7 0.44 -12.23 -10.73
N LEU A 8 1.30 -11.60 -9.94
CA LEU A 8 1.87 -10.28 -10.25
C LEU A 8 2.88 -10.40 -11.40
N LYS A 9 2.78 -9.50 -12.38
CA LYS A 9 3.65 -9.44 -13.56
C LYS A 9 4.25 -8.05 -13.68
N SER A 10 5.47 -7.96 -14.22
CA SER A 10 6.15 -6.68 -14.48
C SER A 10 5.26 -5.73 -15.28
N GLY A 11 5.27 -4.44 -14.90
CA GLY A 11 4.44 -3.39 -15.49
C GLY A 11 3.06 -3.21 -14.85
N LEU A 12 2.63 -4.11 -13.96
CA LEU A 12 1.40 -3.89 -13.17
C LEU A 12 1.64 -2.84 -12.09
N ALA A 13 0.72 -1.89 -11.96
CA ALA A 13 0.70 -0.92 -10.87
C ALA A 13 -0.55 -1.10 -10.00
N PHE A 14 -0.41 -1.00 -8.67
CA PHE A 14 -1.51 -1.14 -7.70
C PHE A 14 -1.16 -0.48 -6.35
N SER A 15 -2.17 -0.30 -5.48
CA SER A 15 -2.00 0.21 -4.12
C SER A 15 -1.65 -0.90 -3.12
N VAL A 16 -0.75 -0.59 -2.19
CA VAL A 16 -0.48 -1.33 -0.96
C VAL A 16 -0.92 -0.44 0.19
N GLU A 17 -2.12 -0.70 0.72
CA GLU A 17 -2.80 0.24 1.62
C GLU A 17 -3.40 -0.40 2.90
N PRO A 18 -2.58 -1.03 3.75
CA PRO A 18 -3.07 -1.61 5.00
C PRO A 18 -3.66 -0.52 5.91
N GLY A 19 -4.81 -0.83 6.51
CA GLY A 19 -5.51 0.06 7.44
C GLY A 19 -5.89 -0.62 8.74
N VAL A 20 -5.80 0.14 9.85
CA VAL A 20 -6.28 -0.26 11.17
C VAL A 20 -7.33 0.74 11.62
N TYR A 21 -8.46 0.23 12.11
CA TYR A 21 -9.62 1.04 12.46
C TYR A 21 -10.06 0.73 13.89
N LEU A 22 -10.19 1.77 14.72
CA LEU A 22 -10.72 1.70 16.07
C LEU A 22 -12.10 2.37 16.10
N PRO A 23 -13.19 1.59 16.15
CA PRO A 23 -14.56 2.11 16.08
C PRO A 23 -14.83 3.21 17.11
N GLY A 24 -15.48 4.28 16.65
CA GLY A 24 -15.83 5.44 17.49
C GLY A 24 -14.64 6.31 17.93
N LYS A 25 -13.42 6.04 17.44
CA LYS A 25 -12.24 6.87 17.73
C LYS A 25 -11.56 7.37 16.46
N PHE A 26 -10.84 6.51 15.75
CA PHE A 26 -10.08 6.89 14.56
C PHE A 26 -9.75 5.67 13.70
N GLY A 27 -9.24 5.92 12.49
CA GLY A 27 -8.59 4.91 11.65
C GLY A 27 -7.31 5.48 11.05
N VAL A 28 -6.36 4.60 10.78
CA VAL A 28 -5.09 4.94 10.12
C VAL A 28 -4.93 4.02 8.92
N ARG A 29 -4.57 4.58 7.77
CA ARG A 29 -4.19 3.85 6.56
C ARG A 29 -2.95 4.52 5.99
N ILE A 30 -1.95 3.73 5.63
CA ILE A 30 -0.77 4.18 4.90
C ILE A 30 -0.85 3.53 3.53
N GLU A 31 -0.77 4.34 2.48
CA GLU A 31 -0.88 3.87 1.10
C GLU A 31 0.41 4.13 0.34
N ASP A 32 0.88 3.10 -0.35
CA ASP A 32 1.92 3.18 -1.35
C ASP A 32 1.41 2.68 -2.71
N ILE A 33 1.66 3.44 -3.77
CA ILE A 33 1.47 2.96 -5.13
C ILE A 33 2.77 2.31 -5.58
N VAL A 34 2.70 1.06 -6.01
CA VAL A 34 3.87 0.30 -6.47
C VAL A 34 3.67 -0.18 -7.91
N ILE A 35 4.76 -0.20 -8.67
CA ILE A 35 4.86 -0.91 -9.95
C ILE A 35 5.70 -2.16 -9.79
N VAL A 36 5.23 -3.29 -10.29
CA VAL A 36 5.99 -4.55 -10.32
C VAL A 36 7.10 -4.42 -11.36
N THR A 37 8.32 -4.76 -10.98
CA THR A 37 9.46 -4.90 -11.90
C THR A 37 10.11 -6.28 -11.71
N GLU A 38 11.05 -6.63 -12.59
CA GLU A 38 11.76 -7.92 -12.51
C GLU A 38 12.67 -8.03 -11.27
N SER A 39 13.15 -6.90 -10.74
CA SER A 39 14.02 -6.85 -9.54
C SER A 39 13.25 -6.60 -8.24
N GLY A 40 11.92 -6.50 -8.29
CA GLY A 40 11.06 -6.19 -7.16
C GLY A 40 10.12 -5.00 -7.41
N PRO A 41 9.20 -4.69 -6.49
CA PRO A 41 8.32 -3.53 -6.64
C PRO A 41 9.09 -2.22 -6.47
N VAL A 42 8.80 -1.23 -7.32
CA VAL A 42 9.26 0.14 -7.16
C VAL A 42 8.10 1.00 -6.68
N ARG A 43 8.33 1.78 -5.63
CA ARG A 43 7.34 2.70 -5.09
C ARG A 43 7.31 4.01 -5.88
N LEU A 44 6.11 4.50 -6.18
CA LEU A 44 5.91 5.71 -6.98
C LEU A 44 5.72 6.97 -6.13
N ASN A 45 5.11 6.85 -4.95
CA ASN A 45 4.96 7.96 -4.01
C ASN A 45 6.14 8.02 -3.01
N THR A 46 6.54 9.23 -2.63
CA THR A 46 7.72 9.46 -1.75
C THR A 46 7.37 10.09 -0.41
N ALA A 47 6.08 10.22 -0.10
CA ALA A 47 5.63 10.75 1.18
C ALA A 47 6.24 9.98 2.37
N GLN A 48 6.48 10.74 3.44
CA GLN A 48 6.84 10.23 4.76
C GLN A 48 5.73 9.32 5.29
N ARG A 49 6.13 8.31 6.07
CA ARG A 49 5.20 7.33 6.69
C ARG A 49 5.17 7.49 8.21
N GLU A 50 5.95 8.43 8.71
CA GLU A 50 5.96 8.87 10.10
C GLU A 50 4.67 9.61 10.41
N LEU A 51 4.28 9.56 11.69
CA LEU A 51 3.22 10.43 12.18
C LEU A 51 3.76 11.86 12.19
N ILE A 52 3.10 12.76 11.44
CA ILE A 52 3.43 14.17 11.44
C ILE A 52 2.44 14.87 12.37
N GLU A 53 2.97 15.53 13.40
CA GLU A 53 2.22 16.36 14.33
C GLU A 53 2.33 17.83 13.90
N SER A 54 1.24 18.56 14.03
CA SER A 54 1.13 19.99 13.70
C SER A 54 1.29 20.88 14.92
#